data_AF-A0A0Q4DYB7-F1
#
_entry.id   AF-A0A0Q4DYB7-F1
#
_cell.length_a   1.000
_cell.length_b   1.000
_cell.length_c   1.000
_cell.angle_alpha   90.00
_cell.angle_beta   90.00
_cell.angle_gamma   90.00
#
_symmetry.space_group_name_H-M   'P 1'
#
loop_
_entity.id
_entity.type
_entity.pdbx_description
1 polymer ?
#
loop_
_entity_poly.entity_id
_entity_poly.type
_entity_poly.pdbx_seq_one_letter_code
_entity_poly.pdbx_strand_id
1 'polypeptide(L)' 'MKIEIKTLIEKITLEFDNEEYFRKIHAEITEALLDDLNVKGVYYEKGNSGIMLPALLLKNSIISIQKESDASPLFS' A
#
# COMPACT_ATOMS: atom_id res chain seq x y z
N MET A 1 -7.28 3.51 -7.84
CA MET A 1 -6.23 2.49 -7.54
C MET A 1 -6.22 2.23 -6.05
N LYS A 2 -5.87 1.04 -5.58
CA LYS A 2 -5.82 0.75 -4.14
C LYS A 2 -4.70 -0.22 -3.73
N ILE A 3 -4.27 -0.08 -2.49
CA ILE A 3 -3.37 -1.02 -1.80
C ILE A 3 -4.10 -1.47 -0.53
N GLU A 4 -4.25 -2.78 -0.37
CA GLU A 4 -4.84 -3.40 0.81
C GLU A 4 -3.73 -4.07 1.63
N ILE A 5 -3.67 -3.74 2.93
CA ILE A 5 -2.69 -4.27 3.87
C ILE A 5 -3.47 -5.02 4.94
N LYS A 6 -3.31 -6.34 4.97
CA LYS A 6 -4.03 -7.21 5.91
C LYS A 6 -3.06 -7.77 6.93
N THR A 7 -3.27 -7.42 8.19
CA THR A 7 -2.59 -8.03 9.34
C THR A 7 -3.47 -9.16 9.91
N LEU A 8 -3.02 -9.78 10.99
CA LEU A 8 -3.82 -10.75 11.75
C LEU A 8 -5.01 -10.11 12.49
N ILE A 9 -4.96 -8.81 12.75
CA ILE A 9 -5.91 -8.10 13.61
C ILE A 9 -6.80 -7.11 12.85
N GLU A 10 -6.34 -6.58 11.72
CA GLU A 10 -7.06 -5.55 10.98
C GLU A 10 -6.75 -5.58 9.47
N LYS A 11 -7.60 -4.89 8.71
CA LYS A 11 -7.39 -4.60 7.29
C LYS A 11 -7.35 -3.09 7.10
N ILE A 12 -6.25 -2.61 6.55
CA ILE A 12 -6.06 -1.21 6.16
C ILE A 12 -6.21 -1.13 4.63
N THR A 13 -7.04 -0.21 4.15
CA THR A 13 -7.22 0.04 2.71
C THR A 13 -6.75 1.45 2.39
N LEU A 14 -5.73 1.55 1.53
CA LEU A 14 -5.24 2.80 0.99
C LEU A 14 -5.84 3.00 -0.41
N GLU A 15 -6.53 4.12 -0.61
CA GLU A 15 -7.19 4.45 -1.87
C GLU A 15 -6.53 5.65 -2.53
N PHE A 16 -6.34 5.60 -3.84
CA PHE A 16 -5.59 6.60 -4.56
C PHE A 16 -6.34 7.08 -5.80
N ASP A 17 -6.54 8.39 -5.85
CA ASP A 17 -7.09 9.13 -6.99
C ASP A 17 -5.98 9.66 -7.92
N ASN A 18 -4.74 9.75 -7.40
CA ASN A 18 -3.56 10.24 -8.11
C ASN A 18 -2.55 9.08 -8.34
N GLU A 19 -2.17 8.86 -9.60
CA GLU A 19 -1.24 7.79 -9.98
C GLU A 19 0.20 8.05 -9.51
N GLU A 20 0.67 9.30 -9.55
CA GLU A 20 1.99 9.67 -9.05
C GLU A 20 2.09 9.38 -7.55
N TYR A 21 1.04 9.74 -6.79
CA TYR A 21 0.99 9.48 -5.36
C TYR A 21 0.92 7.98 -5.04
N PHE A 22 0.12 7.23 -5.81
CA PHE A 22 0.11 5.77 -5.72
C PHE A 22 1.50 5.16 -5.95
N ARG A 23 2.22 5.59 -7.01
CA ARG A 23 3.56 5.09 -7.32
C ARG A 23 4.56 5.43 -6.21
N LYS A 24 4.47 6.64 -5.65
CA LYS A 24 5.30 7.07 -4.52
C LYS A 24 5.09 6.14 -3.32
N ILE A 25 3.84 5.97 -2.87
CA ILE A 25 3.53 5.12 -1.70
C ILE A 25 3.88 3.66 -1.95
N HIS A 26 3.67 3.15 -3.16
CA HIS A 26 4.10 1.80 -3.54
C HIS A 26 5.62 1.61 -3.45
N ALA A 27 6.41 2.59 -3.91
CA ALA A 27 7.86 2.56 -3.79
C ALA A 27 8.31 2.60 -2.32
N GLU A 28 7.71 3.48 -1.51
CA GLU A 28 8.01 3.57 -0.08
C GLU A 28 7.68 2.27 0.67
N ILE A 29 6.56 1.61 0.34
CA ILE A 29 6.22 0.27 0.88
C ILE A 29 7.30 -0.74 0.50
N THR A 30 7.71 -0.76 -0.76
CA THR A 30 8.76 -1.68 -1.24
C THR A 30 10.07 -1.45 -0.48
N GLU A 31 10.45 -0.19 -0.28
CA GLU A 31 11.64 0.15 0.50
C GLU A 31 11.54 -0.26 1.97
N ALA A 32 10.37 -0.08 2.60
CA ALA A 32 10.14 -0.48 3.99
C ALA A 32 10.14 -2.01 4.16
N LEU A 33 9.72 -2.76 3.15
CA LEU A 33 9.80 -4.24 3.15
C LEU A 33 11.25 -4.74 3.04
N LEU A 34 12.12 -4.01 2.35
CA LEU A 34 13.54 -4.35 2.18
C LEU A 34 14.44 -3.79 3.29
N ASP A 35 13.90 -2.98 4.21
CA ASP A 35 14.66 -2.37 5.29
C ASP A 35 14.89 -3.35 6.45
N ASP A 36 16.02 -4.05 6.47
CA ASP A 36 16.37 -5.02 7.51
C ASP A 36 16.36 -4.46 8.93
N LEU A 37 16.64 -3.17 9.10
CA LEU A 37 16.71 -2.50 10.40
C LEU A 37 15.32 -2.11 10.95
N ASN A 38 14.27 -2.17 10.13
CA ASN A 38 12.90 -1.78 10.47
C ASN A 38 12.76 -0.34 10.99
N VAL A 39 13.62 0.56 10.52
CA VAL A 39 13.63 1.99 10.85
C VAL A 39 12.79 2.81 9.88
N LYS A 40 12.48 2.28 8.70
CA LYS A 40 11.60 2.91 7.71
C LYS A 40 10.13 2.73 8.06
N GLY A 41 9.31 3.59 7.48
CA GLY A 41 7.86 3.49 7.52
C GLY A 41 7.24 4.34 6.42
N VAL A 42 5.97 4.08 6.14
CA VAL A 42 5.24 4.72 5.05
C VAL A 42 4.16 5.60 5.63
N TYR A 43 4.15 6.87 5.24
CA TYR A 43 3.11 7.81 5.65
C TYR A 43 2.14 8.04 4.50
N TYR A 44 0.90 7.59 4.69
CA TYR A 44 -0.19 7.80 3.74
C TYR A 44 -1.14 8.87 4.26
N GLU A 45 -1.46 9.83 3.40
CA GLU A 45 -2.33 10.95 3.69
C GLU A 45 -3.45 11.01 2.65
N LYS A 46 -4.70 11.11 3.12
CA LYS A 46 -5.88 11.35 2.27
C LYS A 46 -6.83 12.29 3.00
N GLY A 47 -7.08 13.45 2.39
CA GLY A 47 -7.88 14.52 3.02
C GLY A 47 -7.18 15.07 4.26
N ASN A 48 -7.90 15.15 5.39
CA ASN A 48 -7.35 15.62 6.68
C ASN A 48 -6.94 14.46 7.60
N SER A 49 -6.67 13.28 7.05
CA SER A 49 -6.31 12.09 7.81
C SER A 49 -5.02 11.48 7.27
N GLY A 50 -4.13 11.14 8.19
CA GLY A 50 -2.87 10.47 7.90
C GLY A 50 -2.74 9.17 8.69
N ILE A 51 -2.13 8.17 8.08
CA ILE A 51 -1.78 6.90 8.72
C ILE A 51 -0.29 6.64 8.53
N MET A 52 0.35 6.24 9.63
CA MET A 52 1.73 5.77 9.61
C MET A 52 1.73 4.24 9.58
N LEU A 53 2.45 3.66 8.63
CA LEU A 53 2.60 2.23 8.43
C LEU A 53 4.06 1.84 8.70
N PRO A 54 4.39 1.38 9.92
CA PRO A 54 5.75 0.97 10.25
C PRO A 54 6.22 -0.22 9.40
N ALA A 55 7.52 -0.30 9.08
CA ALA A 55 8.09 -1.43 8.35
C ALA A 55 7.74 -2.79 8.98
N LEU A 56 7.74 -2.88 10.31
CA LEU A 56 7.41 -4.12 11.02
C LEU A 56 5.96 -4.56 10.76
N LEU A 57 5.01 -3.61 10.71
CA LEU A 57 3.62 -3.92 10.37
C LEU A 57 3.53 -4.42 8.92
N LEU A 58 4.18 -3.71 7.99
CA LEU A 58 4.17 -4.06 6.56
C LEU A 58 4.75 -5.46 6.31
N LYS A 59 5.88 -5.80 6.96
CA LYS A 59 6.51 -7.12 6.84
C LYS A 59 5.68 -8.26 7.42
N ASN A 60 4.84 -7.97 8.41
CA ASN A 60 3.93 -8.93 9.03
C ASN A 60 2.50 -8.86 8.45
N SER A 61 2.37 -8.32 7.23
CA SER A 61 1.09 -8.17 6.55
C SER A 61 1.09 -8.85 5.19
N ILE A 62 -0.09 -9.22 4.72
CA ILE A 62 -0.33 -9.55 3.31
C ILE A 62 -0.70 -8.25 2.60
N ILE A 63 0.08 -7.87 1.59
CA ILE A 63 -0.12 -6.63 0.83
C ILE A 63 -0.66 -7.00 -0.56
N SER A 64 -1.83 -6.46 -0.91
CA SER A 64 -2.49 -6.67 -2.21
C SER A 64 -2.62 -5.34 -2.95
N ILE A 65 -2.19 -5.29 -4.20
CA ILE A 65 -2.20 -4.08 -5.02
C ILE A 65 -3.22 -4.26 -6.14
N GLN A 66 -4.14 -3.32 -6.27
CA GLN A 66 -5.15 -3.32 -7.33
C GLN A 66 -5.08 -2.01 -8.11
N LYS A 67 -4.59 -2.11 -9.34
CA LYS A 67 -4.64 -1.03 -10.32
C LYS A 67 -5.84 -1.32 -11.23
N GLU A 68 -6.75 -0.37 -11.38
CA GLU A 68 -7.89 -0.52 -12.31
C GLU A 68 -7.39 -0.40 -13.75
N SER A 69 -6.73 -1.45 -14.26
CA SER A 69 -6.46 -1.65 -15.69
C SER A 69 -6.14 -3.14 -15.93
N ASP A 70 -7.15 -4.02 -15.78
CA ASP A 70 -7.20 -5.33 -16.46
C ASP A 70 -8.62 -5.90 -16.47
N ALA A 71 -9.59 -5.07 -16.87
CA ALA A 71 -10.84 -5.58 -17.45
C ALA A 71 -10.63 -5.72 -18.96
N SER A 72 -9.79 -6.67 -19.37
CA SER A 72 -9.94 -7.28 -20.69
C SER A 72 -10.94 -8.42 -20.51
N PRO A 73 -12.17 -8.35 -21.04
CA PRO A 73 -13.04 -9.52 -21.04
C PRO A 73 -12.36 -10.57 -21.92
N LEU A 74 -11.89 -11.66 -21.30
CA LEU A 74 -11.29 -12.81 -21.98
C LEU A 74 -12.31 -13.65 -22.78
N PHE A 75 -13.41 -13.05 -23.23
CA PHE A 75 -14.39 -13.69 -24.09
C PHE A 75 -14.87 -12.69 -25.15
N SER A 76 -14.41 -12.88 -26.39
CA SER A 76 -15.04 -12.45 -27.63
C SER A 76 -14.70 -13.49 -28.70
#